data_AF-A0A943K903-F1
#
_entry.id   AF-A0A943K903-F1
#
_cell.length_a   1.000
_cell.length_b   1.000
_cell.length_c   1.000
_cell.angle_alpha   90.00
_cell.angle_beta   90.00
_cell.angle_gamma   90.00
#
_symmetry.space_group_name_H-M   'P 1'
#
loop_
_entity.id
_entity.type
_entity.pdbx_description
1 polymer ?
#
loop_
_entity_poly.entity_id
_entity_poly.type
_entity_poly.pdbx_seq_one_letter_code
_entity_poly.pdbx_strand_id
1 'polypeptide(L)'
;MNKKSGETASLSQEICDRSAFRSWSEQAFLSPEEERGRQTTCRLAQALDVIIQEELTPPQRQVLERYWFDGEKLAQIARELGQNRSSVSRTLRRAQKNIYGSLKYAVLALRGEAQEQEQEFSLAVSQAAQVLAARGQPADTMGERIRKLRAQRALTKKQLAAALCVDEAAVSRWERDVELPDTSALMHLAQLFGVRADDILFGAGESAGSPARPGSRAQA
;
A
#
# COMPACT_ATOMS: atom_id res chain seq x y z
N MET A 1 21.11 23.53 -59.41
CA MET A 1 20.21 24.44 -58.68
C MET A 1 18.94 23.69 -58.33
N ASN A 2 18.70 23.43 -57.04
CA ASN A 2 17.41 23.59 -56.36
C ASN A 2 17.55 23.10 -54.90
N LYS A 3 17.76 24.08 -54.02
CA LYS A 3 17.64 23.97 -52.57
C LYS A 3 16.15 23.93 -52.21
N LYS A 4 15.72 22.96 -51.39
CA LYS A 4 14.71 23.07 -50.30
C LYS A 4 14.93 21.85 -49.39
N SER A 5 15.52 21.95 -48.19
CA SER A 5 15.01 22.48 -46.91
C SER A 5 13.70 21.82 -46.46
N GLY A 6 13.77 21.15 -45.30
CA GLY A 6 12.73 20.35 -44.65
C GLY A 6 13.42 19.17 -43.95
N GLU A 7 14.48 19.41 -43.18
CA GLU A 7 14.38 19.51 -41.71
C GLU A 7 13.65 18.29 -41.13
N THR A 8 14.46 17.33 -40.67
CA THR A 8 14.30 16.52 -39.46
C THR A 8 13.04 16.83 -38.64
N ALA A 9 11.87 16.49 -39.16
CA ALA A 9 10.61 16.62 -38.46
C ALA A 9 10.31 15.27 -37.80
N SER A 10 10.20 15.33 -36.47
CA SER A 10 9.71 14.27 -35.59
C SER A 10 10.71 13.19 -35.16
N LEU A 11 11.91 13.63 -34.76
CA LEU A 11 12.60 13.01 -33.61
C LEU A 11 12.32 13.80 -32.30
N SER A 12 11.30 14.67 -32.33
CA SER A 12 10.84 15.48 -31.19
C SER A 12 9.56 14.96 -30.54
N GLN A 13 9.15 13.72 -30.83
CA GLN A 13 8.22 12.97 -29.97
C GLN A 13 8.95 12.25 -28.83
N GLU A 14 10.28 12.30 -28.83
CA GLU A 14 11.12 11.90 -27.70
C GLU A 14 11.21 13.05 -26.70
N ILE A 15 10.40 12.93 -25.65
CA ILE A 15 10.60 13.34 -24.26
C ILE A 15 9.18 13.55 -23.72
N CYS A 16 8.73 12.56 -22.95
CA CYS A 16 7.58 12.69 -22.05
C CYS A 16 7.69 14.05 -21.35
N ASP A 17 6.73 14.93 -21.62
CA ASP A 17 6.78 16.32 -21.22
C ASP A 17 6.99 16.37 -19.70
N ARG A 18 8.15 16.88 -19.27
CA ARG A 18 8.51 16.98 -17.84
C ARG A 18 7.48 17.84 -17.06
N SER A 19 6.70 18.63 -17.81
CA SER A 19 5.51 19.35 -17.36
C SER A 19 4.32 18.42 -17.07
N ALA A 20 3.99 17.49 -17.99
CA ALA A 20 2.98 16.45 -17.79
C ALA A 20 3.30 15.55 -16.58
N PHE A 21 4.60 15.25 -16.38
CA PHE A 21 5.12 14.49 -15.23
C PHE A 21 4.90 15.18 -13.87
N ARG A 22 4.91 16.52 -13.80
CA ARG A 22 4.62 17.27 -12.57
C ARG A 22 3.13 17.51 -12.38
N SER A 23 2.41 17.82 -13.46
CA SER A 23 0.98 18.08 -13.41
C SER A 23 0.17 16.85 -12.96
N TRP A 24 0.64 15.63 -13.28
CA TRP A 24 -0.04 14.40 -12.88
C TRP A 24 0.01 14.17 -11.35
N SER A 25 1.15 14.43 -10.69
CA SER A 25 1.25 14.29 -9.22
C SER A 25 0.45 15.33 -8.44
N GLU A 26 0.10 16.45 -9.08
CA GLU A 26 -0.67 17.55 -8.48
C GLU A 26 -2.18 17.44 -8.75
N GLN A 27 -2.60 16.55 -9.67
CA GLN A 27 -4.02 16.30 -9.92
C GLN A 27 -4.61 15.44 -8.80
N ALA A 28 -5.59 16.01 -8.09
CA ALA A 28 -6.38 15.26 -7.13
C ALA A 28 -7.23 14.20 -7.85
N PHE A 29 -6.77 12.95 -7.84
CA PHE A 29 -7.50 11.80 -8.40
C PHE A 29 -8.57 11.23 -7.45
N LEU A 30 -8.63 11.73 -6.22
CA LEU A 30 -9.65 11.42 -5.22
C LEU A 30 -10.47 12.66 -4.88
N SER A 31 -11.75 12.46 -4.58
CA SER A 31 -12.55 13.53 -3.99
C SER A 31 -11.99 13.92 -2.61
N PRO A 32 -12.25 15.14 -2.12
CA PRO A 32 -11.82 15.56 -0.78
C PRO A 32 -12.31 14.63 0.35
N GLU A 33 -13.50 14.03 0.18
CA GLU A 33 -14.08 13.08 1.13
C GLU A 33 -13.35 11.72 1.08
N GLU A 34 -13.08 11.21 -0.12
CA GLU A 34 -12.33 9.96 -0.32
C GLU A 34 -10.91 10.08 0.24
N GLU A 35 -10.24 11.22 -0.01
CA GLU A 35 -8.90 11.48 0.51
C GLU A 35 -8.91 11.59 2.04
N ARG A 36 -9.91 12.26 2.64
CA ARG A 36 -10.08 12.31 4.10
C ARG A 36 -10.30 10.92 4.70
N GLY A 37 -11.14 10.09 4.05
CA GLY A 37 -11.38 8.72 4.46
C GLY A 37 -10.08 7.90 4.44
N ARG A 38 -9.34 7.97 3.34
CA ARG A 38 -8.04 7.31 3.16
C ARG A 38 -7.03 7.74 4.23
N GLN A 39 -6.90 9.04 4.48
CA GLN A 39 -6.01 9.58 5.52
C GLN A 39 -6.41 9.11 6.93
N THR A 40 -7.72 9.07 7.21
CA THR A 40 -8.24 8.56 8.48
C THR A 40 -7.85 7.10 8.68
N THR A 41 -8.07 6.25 7.67
CA THR A 41 -7.67 4.83 7.71
C THR A 41 -6.16 4.68 7.91
N CYS A 42 -5.33 5.47 7.23
CA CYS A 42 -3.88 5.44 7.41
C CYS A 42 -3.44 5.84 8.83
N ARG A 43 -4.04 6.89 9.41
CA ARG A 43 -3.78 7.31 10.80
C ARG A 43 -4.23 6.24 11.80
N LEU A 44 -5.39 5.62 11.57
CA LEU A 44 -5.86 4.51 12.39
C LEU A 44 -4.96 3.29 12.29
N ALA A 45 -4.41 2.98 11.11
CA ALA A 45 -3.46 1.90 10.96
C ALA A 45 -2.16 2.15 11.74
N GLN A 46 -1.70 3.41 11.81
CA GLN A 46 -0.56 3.81 12.64
C GLN A 46 -0.88 3.69 14.13
N ALA A 47 -2.04 4.20 14.57
CA ALA A 47 -2.46 4.09 15.97
C ALA A 47 -2.66 2.63 16.39
N LEU A 48 -3.23 1.81 15.51
CA LEU A 48 -3.44 0.38 15.74
C LEU A 48 -2.11 -0.36 15.95
N ASP A 49 -1.09 -0.03 15.15
CA ASP A 49 0.25 -0.61 15.30
C ASP A 49 0.83 -0.32 16.69
N VAL A 50 0.78 0.94 17.12
CA VAL A 50 1.22 1.36 18.48
C VAL A 50 0.46 0.60 19.56
N ILE A 51 -0.87 0.51 19.47
CA ILE A 51 -1.70 -0.21 20.45
C ILE A 51 -1.34 -1.70 20.50
N ILE A 52 -1.14 -2.34 19.35
CA ILE A 52 -0.75 -3.75 19.30
C ILE A 52 0.61 -3.96 19.98
N GLN A 53 1.56 -3.04 19.78
CA GLN A 53 2.91 -3.15 20.36
C GLN A 53 2.99 -2.76 21.84
N GLU A 54 2.16 -1.82 22.31
CA GLU A 54 2.29 -1.25 23.66
C GLU A 54 1.22 -1.71 24.64
N GLU A 55 -0.03 -1.94 24.18
CA GLU A 55 -1.17 -2.18 25.07
C GLU A 55 -1.63 -3.65 25.12
N LEU A 56 -1.29 -4.45 24.12
CA LEU A 56 -1.66 -5.87 24.08
C LEU A 56 -0.63 -6.72 24.80
N THR A 57 -1.12 -7.65 25.64
CA THR A 57 -0.23 -8.64 26.26
C THR A 57 0.31 -9.61 25.20
N PRO A 58 1.48 -10.25 25.41
CA PRO A 58 2.07 -11.13 24.40
C PRO A 58 1.12 -12.25 23.91
N PRO A 59 0.33 -12.92 24.77
CA PRO A 59 -0.66 -13.90 24.31
C PRO A 59 -1.83 -13.29 23.50
N GLN A 60 -2.23 -12.06 23.81
CA GLN A 60 -3.28 -11.35 23.07
C GLN A 60 -2.78 -10.96 21.68
N ARG A 61 -1.58 -10.37 21.62
CA ARG A 61 -0.91 -10.02 20.37
C ARG A 61 -0.73 -11.24 19.47
N GLN A 62 -0.18 -12.33 20.00
CA GLN A 62 0.06 -13.55 19.22
C GLN A 62 -1.24 -14.10 18.59
N VAL A 63 -2.31 -14.23 19.37
CA VAL A 63 -3.59 -14.73 18.83
C VAL A 63 -4.18 -13.76 17.80
N LEU A 64 -4.04 -12.45 18.03
CA LEU A 64 -4.53 -11.42 17.13
C LEU A 64 -3.77 -11.39 15.82
N GLU A 65 -2.44 -11.44 15.85
CA GLU A 65 -1.58 -11.43 14.67
C GLU A 65 -1.91 -12.59 13.74
N ARG A 66 -2.02 -13.80 14.29
CA ARG A 66 -2.38 -15.00 13.50
C ARG A 66 -3.78 -14.92 12.89
N TYR A 67 -4.71 -14.30 13.62
CA TYR A 67 -6.08 -14.17 13.15
C TYR A 67 -6.25 -13.03 12.12
N TRP A 68 -5.63 -11.87 12.33
CA TRP A 68 -5.79 -10.68 11.48
C TRP A 68 -4.81 -10.63 10.31
N PHE A 69 -3.57 -11.07 10.50
CA PHE A 69 -2.50 -10.95 9.50
C PHE A 69 -2.28 -12.26 8.73
N ASP A 70 -2.26 -13.40 9.42
CA ASP A 70 -2.04 -14.70 8.78
C ASP A 70 -3.34 -15.32 8.23
N GLY A 71 -4.49 -14.78 8.64
CA GLY A 71 -5.81 -15.27 8.23
C GLY A 71 -6.14 -16.67 8.77
N GLU A 72 -5.41 -17.14 9.79
CA GLU A 72 -5.64 -18.44 10.39
C GLU A 72 -7.00 -18.50 11.08
N LYS A 73 -7.68 -19.65 10.96
CA LYS A 73 -8.94 -19.86 11.68
C LYS A 73 -8.66 -20.11 13.15
N LEU A 74 -9.56 -19.68 14.05
CA LEU A 74 -9.41 -19.87 15.51
C LEU A 74 -9.14 -21.33 15.94
N ALA A 75 -9.69 -22.30 15.20
CA ALA A 75 -9.47 -23.72 15.47
C ALA A 75 -8.07 -24.21 15.08
N GLN A 76 -7.43 -23.56 14.11
CA GLN A 76 -6.05 -23.81 13.72
C GLN A 76 -5.11 -23.20 14.74
N ILE A 77 -5.29 -21.92 15.07
CA ILE A 77 -4.53 -21.22 16.12
C ILE A 77 -4.55 -22.01 17.43
N ALA A 78 -5.72 -22.50 17.84
CA ALA A 78 -5.89 -23.32 19.03
C ALA A 78 -5.06 -24.62 18.99
N ARG A 79 -5.07 -25.33 17.85
CA ARG A 79 -4.27 -26.55 17.68
C ARG A 79 -2.77 -26.28 17.76
N GLU A 80 -2.31 -25.25 17.08
CA GLU A 80 -0.88 -24.95 16.97
C GLU A 80 -0.30 -24.36 18.27
N LEU A 81 -1.10 -23.61 19.03
CA LEU A 81 -0.72 -23.14 20.36
C LEU A 81 -0.91 -24.21 21.45
N GLY A 82 -1.48 -25.38 21.13
CA GLY A 82 -1.86 -26.39 22.11
C GLY A 82 -2.90 -25.90 23.14
N GLN A 83 -3.75 -24.94 22.77
CA GLN A 83 -4.74 -24.31 23.64
C GLN A 83 -6.18 -24.68 23.25
N ASN A 84 -7.11 -24.55 24.19
CA ASN A 84 -8.54 -24.74 23.89
C ASN A 84 -9.08 -23.61 22.99
N ARG A 85 -9.89 -23.96 21.98
CA ARG A 85 -10.55 -23.00 21.08
C ARG A 85 -11.31 -21.91 21.84
N SER A 86 -11.99 -22.28 22.93
CA SER A 86 -12.71 -21.35 23.79
C SER A 86 -11.78 -20.37 24.51
N SER A 87 -10.56 -20.79 24.84
CA SER A 87 -9.54 -19.91 25.42
C SER A 87 -9.02 -18.92 24.38
N VAL A 88 -8.66 -19.40 23.18
CA VAL A 88 -8.21 -18.55 22.07
C VAL A 88 -9.28 -17.51 21.69
N SER A 89 -10.55 -17.92 21.59
CA SER A 89 -11.68 -17.02 21.33
C SER A 89 -11.84 -15.94 22.40
N ARG A 90 -11.74 -16.30 23.69
CA ARG A 90 -11.78 -15.34 24.79
C ARG A 90 -10.58 -14.38 24.75
N THR A 91 -9.39 -14.87 24.44
CA THR A 91 -8.18 -14.04 24.29
C THR A 91 -8.35 -13.03 23.17
N LEU A 92 -8.82 -13.46 22.00
CA LEU A 92 -9.08 -12.56 20.87
C LEU A 92 -10.11 -11.49 21.22
N ARG A 93 -11.23 -11.87 21.87
CA ARG A 93 -12.25 -10.90 22.29
C ARG A 93 -11.70 -9.85 23.26
N ARG A 94 -10.81 -10.25 24.17
CA ARG A 94 -10.13 -9.30 25.08
C ARG A 94 -9.21 -8.36 24.32
N ALA A 95 -8.40 -8.90 23.40
CA ALA A 95 -7.52 -8.11 22.54
C ALA A 95 -8.33 -7.07 21.73
N GLN A 96 -9.41 -7.51 21.08
CA GLN A 96 -10.33 -6.63 20.36
C GLN A 96 -10.95 -5.57 21.26
N LYS A 97 -11.42 -5.94 22.47
CA LYS A 97 -12.00 -4.98 23.41
C LYS A 97 -10.99 -3.90 23.81
N ASN A 98 -9.73 -4.26 24.05
CA ASN A 98 -8.68 -3.30 24.36
C ASN A 98 -8.45 -2.36 23.16
N ILE A 99 -8.27 -2.90 21.95
CA ILE A 99 -8.09 -2.10 20.73
C ILE A 99 -9.25 -1.14 20.52
N TYR A 100 -10.48 -1.62 20.56
CA TYR A 100 -11.67 -0.78 20.36
C TYR A 100 -11.81 0.26 21.47
N GLY A 101 -11.48 -0.08 22.72
CA GLY A 101 -11.47 0.87 23.83
C GLY A 101 -10.51 2.04 23.60
N SER A 102 -9.29 1.72 23.16
CA SER A 102 -8.24 2.72 22.92
C SER A 102 -8.47 3.52 21.63
N LEU A 103 -8.99 2.89 20.57
CA LEU A 103 -9.27 3.55 19.29
C LEU A 103 -10.57 4.35 19.28
N LYS A 104 -11.53 4.06 20.17
CA LYS A 104 -12.85 4.74 20.19
C LYS A 104 -12.70 6.26 20.18
N TYR A 105 -11.86 6.78 21.07
CA TYR A 105 -11.66 8.23 21.20
C TYR A 105 -10.78 8.81 20.09
N ALA A 106 -9.83 8.04 19.56
CA ALA A 106 -9.03 8.45 18.41
C ALA A 106 -9.91 8.64 17.15
N VAL A 107 -10.85 7.72 16.89
CA VAL A 107 -11.77 7.86 15.75
C VAL A 107 -12.75 9.00 15.94
N LEU A 108 -13.35 9.12 17.14
CA LEU A 108 -14.25 10.24 17.46
C LEU A 108 -13.55 11.59 17.27
N ALA A 109 -12.28 11.70 17.66
CA ALA A 109 -11.49 12.92 17.48
C ALA A 109 -11.12 13.21 16.01
N LEU A 110 -10.95 12.16 15.19
CA LEU A 110 -10.55 12.31 13.78
C LEU A 110 -11.72 12.65 12.85
N ARG A 111 -12.92 12.14 13.13
CA ARG A 111 -14.06 12.30 12.23
C ARG A 111 -14.92 13.54 12.54
N GLY A 112 -14.83 14.11 13.74
CA GLY A 112 -15.45 15.40 14.07
C GLY A 112 -16.98 15.40 14.16
N GLU A 113 -17.63 14.25 13.95
CA GLU A 113 -19.07 14.10 14.02
C GLU A 113 -19.46 13.27 15.26
N ALA A 114 -20.24 13.90 16.15
CA ALA A 114 -20.61 13.36 17.47
C ALA A 114 -21.66 12.24 17.43
N GLN A 115 -22.03 11.76 16.23
CA GLN A 115 -22.98 10.67 16.03
C GLN A 115 -22.48 9.77 14.92
N GLU A 116 -21.69 8.76 15.27
CA GLU A 116 -21.36 7.70 14.33
C GLU A 116 -21.91 6.35 14.76
N GLN A 117 -22.46 5.67 13.76
CA GLN A 117 -23.02 4.34 13.84
C GLN A 117 -21.88 3.35 14.06
N GLU A 118 -22.01 2.49 15.08
CA GLU A 118 -20.97 1.53 15.52
C GLU A 118 -20.45 0.62 14.37
N GLN A 119 -21.28 0.40 13.34
CA GLN A 119 -20.92 -0.33 12.12
C GLN A 119 -19.82 0.36 11.31
N GLU A 120 -19.84 1.69 11.22
CA GLU A 120 -18.90 2.45 10.41
C GLU A 120 -17.51 2.51 11.04
N PHE A 121 -17.47 2.67 12.37
CA PHE A 121 -16.24 2.55 13.16
C PHE A 121 -15.60 1.17 13.01
N SER A 122 -16.40 0.11 13.09
CA SER A 122 -15.92 -1.26 12.91
C SER A 122 -15.30 -1.48 11.53
N LEU A 123 -15.92 -0.92 10.48
CA LEU A 123 -15.37 -0.95 9.13
C LEU A 123 -14.03 -0.19 9.03
N ALA A 124 -13.92 0.99 9.62
CA ALA A 124 -12.69 1.78 9.60
C ALA A 124 -11.52 1.06 10.30
N VAL A 125 -11.77 0.43 11.45
CA VAL A 125 -10.76 -0.38 12.15
C VAL A 125 -10.38 -1.61 11.33
N SER A 126 -11.34 -2.26 10.67
CA SER A 126 -11.07 -3.38 9.78
C SER A 126 -10.19 -2.98 8.58
N GLN A 127 -10.49 -1.85 7.95
CA GLN A 127 -9.67 -1.30 6.87
C GLN A 127 -8.26 -0.95 7.36
N ALA A 128 -8.15 -0.33 8.54
CA ALA A 128 -6.87 -0.01 9.16
C ALA A 128 -6.03 -1.27 9.46
N ALA A 129 -6.68 -2.33 9.95
CA ALA A 129 -6.03 -3.62 10.17
C ALA A 129 -5.52 -4.24 8.86
N GLN A 130 -6.27 -4.12 7.75
CA GLN A 130 -5.81 -4.57 6.42
C GLN A 130 -4.61 -3.77 5.91
N VAL A 131 -4.60 -2.45 6.14
CA VAL A 131 -3.45 -1.59 5.81
C VAL A 131 -2.21 -2.02 6.59
N LEU A 132 -2.37 -2.33 7.88
CA LEU A 132 -1.29 -2.82 8.73
C LEU A 132 -0.80 -4.21 8.31
N ALA A 133 -1.72 -5.12 7.97
CA ALA A 133 -1.39 -6.45 7.42
C ALA A 133 -0.48 -6.34 6.20
N ALA A 134 -0.82 -5.43 5.28
CA ALA A 134 -0.03 -5.18 4.09
C ALA A 134 1.37 -4.60 4.38
N ARG A 135 1.66 -4.06 5.57
CA ARG A 135 3.04 -3.66 5.92
C ARG A 135 3.92 -4.86 6.19
N GLY A 136 3.39 -5.85 6.90
CA GLY A 136 4.13 -7.04 7.36
C GLY A 136 4.24 -8.17 6.33
N GLN A 137 3.38 -8.23 5.32
CA GLN A 137 3.38 -9.36 4.38
C GLN A 137 4.65 -9.40 3.49
N PRO A 138 5.33 -10.55 3.36
CA PRO A 138 6.32 -10.75 2.31
C PRO A 138 5.64 -10.63 0.94
N ALA A 139 6.37 -10.15 -0.06
CA ALA A 139 5.86 -9.98 -1.41
C ALA A 139 6.93 -10.48 -2.39
N ASP A 140 6.72 -11.69 -2.87
CA ASP A 140 7.70 -12.44 -3.65
C ASP A 140 7.56 -12.12 -5.15
N THR A 141 6.34 -11.79 -5.59
CA THR A 141 6.07 -11.40 -6.97
C THR A 141 5.88 -9.89 -7.13
N MET A 142 5.99 -9.40 -8.36
CA MET A 142 5.70 -8.00 -8.70
C MET A 142 4.23 -7.66 -8.37
N GLY A 143 3.28 -8.53 -8.72
CA GLY A 143 1.87 -8.34 -8.45
C GLY A 143 1.55 -8.22 -6.96
N GLU A 144 2.17 -9.06 -6.14
CA GLU A 144 2.09 -8.97 -4.69
C GLU A 144 2.66 -7.65 -4.17
N ARG A 145 3.79 -7.18 -4.71
CA ARG A 145 4.40 -5.90 -4.31
C ARG A 145 3.51 -4.71 -4.68
N ILE A 146 2.91 -4.70 -5.88
CA ILE A 146 1.96 -3.66 -6.28
C ILE A 146 0.75 -3.65 -5.34
N ARG A 147 0.18 -4.84 -5.07
CA ARG A 147 -0.94 -4.99 -4.13
C ARG A 147 -0.58 -4.51 -2.73
N LYS A 148 0.63 -4.86 -2.26
CA LYS A 148 1.18 -4.46 -0.97
C LYS A 148 1.28 -2.94 -0.87
N LEU A 149 1.94 -2.29 -1.83
CA LEU A 149 2.09 -0.83 -1.88
C LEU A 149 0.73 -0.11 -1.93
N ARG A 150 -0.20 -0.63 -2.74
CA ARG A 150 -1.56 -0.09 -2.82
C ARG A 150 -2.29 -0.17 -1.47
N ALA A 151 -2.27 -1.35 -0.84
CA ALA A 151 -2.95 -1.58 0.43
C ALA A 151 -2.32 -0.76 1.57
N GLN A 152 -1.00 -0.58 1.59
CA GLN A 152 -0.31 0.29 2.56
C GLN A 152 -0.75 1.76 2.49
N ARG A 153 -1.22 2.23 1.32
CA ARG A 153 -1.74 3.58 1.12
C ARG A 153 -3.26 3.69 1.25
N ALA A 154 -3.92 2.60 1.68
CA ALA A 154 -5.38 2.48 1.78
C ALA A 154 -6.12 2.76 0.47
N LEU A 155 -5.50 2.44 -0.68
CA LEU A 155 -6.09 2.65 -2.00
C LEU A 155 -6.85 1.41 -2.47
N THR A 156 -8.00 1.60 -3.11
CA THR A 156 -8.69 0.54 -3.86
C THR A 156 -8.09 0.36 -5.26
N LYS A 157 -8.37 -0.76 -5.93
CA LYS A 157 -7.92 -0.98 -7.31
C LYS A 157 -8.43 0.11 -8.24
N LYS A 158 -9.71 0.49 -8.09
CA LYS A 158 -10.34 1.60 -8.82
C LYS A 158 -9.63 2.92 -8.58
N GLN A 159 -9.28 3.24 -7.34
CA GLN A 159 -8.58 4.48 -7.01
C GLN A 159 -7.14 4.50 -7.55
N LEU A 160 -6.43 3.36 -7.50
CA LEU A 160 -5.11 3.25 -8.12
C LEU A 160 -5.18 3.38 -9.64
N ALA A 161 -6.18 2.74 -10.26
CA ALA A 161 -6.45 2.86 -11.69
C ALA A 161 -6.74 4.31 -12.10
N ALA A 162 -7.60 5.01 -11.34
CA ALA A 162 -7.88 6.42 -11.53
C ALA A 162 -6.61 7.28 -11.40
N ALA A 163 -5.78 7.00 -10.39
CA ALA A 163 -4.49 7.67 -10.23
C ALA A 163 -3.63 7.49 -11.49
N LEU A 164 -3.44 6.25 -11.96
CA LEU A 164 -2.55 5.93 -13.08
C LEU A 164 -3.16 6.22 -14.47
N CYS A 165 -4.42 6.69 -14.54
CA CYS A 165 -5.21 6.85 -15.76
C CYS A 165 -5.32 5.56 -16.60
N VAL A 166 -5.50 4.42 -15.94
CA VAL A 166 -5.68 3.09 -16.57
C VAL A 166 -6.99 2.45 -16.10
N ASP A 167 -7.38 1.34 -16.74
CA ASP A 167 -8.53 0.58 -16.31
C ASP A 167 -8.27 -0.20 -15.01
N GLU A 168 -9.30 -0.33 -14.16
CA GLU A 168 -9.26 -1.18 -12.96
C GLU A 168 -8.88 -2.64 -13.29
N ALA A 169 -9.29 -3.11 -14.47
CA ALA A 169 -8.95 -4.43 -14.97
C ALA A 169 -7.43 -4.60 -15.20
N ALA A 170 -6.73 -3.55 -15.63
CA ALA A 170 -5.28 -3.58 -15.82
C ALA A 170 -4.56 -3.76 -14.48
N VAL A 171 -4.91 -2.94 -13.48
CA VAL A 171 -4.40 -3.08 -12.10
C VAL A 171 -4.66 -4.48 -11.55
N SER A 172 -5.86 -5.03 -11.80
CA SER A 172 -6.20 -6.39 -11.37
C SER A 172 -5.40 -7.49 -12.08
N ARG A 173 -4.95 -7.27 -13.32
CA ARG A 173 -4.05 -8.20 -14.03
C ARG A 173 -2.63 -8.11 -13.49
N TRP A 174 -2.14 -6.91 -13.21
CA TRP A 174 -0.81 -6.70 -12.62
C TRP A 174 -0.70 -7.33 -11.24
N GLU A 175 -1.69 -7.12 -10.37
CA GLU A 175 -1.72 -7.71 -9.01
C GLU A 175 -1.85 -9.24 -8.98
N ARG A 176 -2.19 -9.86 -10.11
CA ARG A 176 -2.27 -11.33 -10.26
C ARG A 176 -1.12 -11.90 -11.07
N ASP A 177 -0.11 -11.09 -11.39
CA ASP A 177 1.03 -11.47 -12.22
C ASP A 177 0.62 -12.01 -13.60
N VAL A 178 -0.52 -11.56 -14.13
CA VAL A 178 -1.01 -11.97 -15.46
C VAL A 178 -0.36 -11.16 -16.56
N GLU A 179 -0.06 -9.90 -16.28
CA GLU A 179 0.47 -8.94 -17.25
C GLU A 179 1.42 -7.97 -16.54
N LEU A 180 2.43 -7.48 -17.25
CA LEU A 180 3.34 -6.47 -16.73
C LEU A 180 2.74 -5.07 -16.94
N PRO A 181 2.92 -4.12 -16.00
CA PRO A 181 2.67 -2.71 -16.27
C PRO A 181 3.54 -2.25 -17.44
N ASP A 182 2.99 -1.40 -18.30
CA ASP A 182 3.81 -0.72 -19.30
C ASP A 182 4.81 0.24 -18.61
N THR A 183 5.78 0.73 -19.38
CA THR A 183 6.83 1.61 -18.84
C THR A 183 6.26 2.87 -18.18
N SER A 184 5.19 3.43 -18.74
CA SER A 184 4.57 4.65 -18.22
C SER A 184 3.91 4.40 -16.87
N ALA A 185 3.07 3.38 -16.78
CA ALA A 185 2.40 2.92 -15.57
C ALA A 185 3.42 2.54 -14.50
N LEU A 186 4.52 1.89 -14.86
CA LEU A 186 5.58 1.55 -13.92
C LEU A 186 6.26 2.80 -13.33
N MET A 187 6.53 3.82 -14.14
CA MET A 187 7.09 5.09 -13.64
C MET A 187 6.10 5.83 -12.74
N HIS A 188 4.82 5.85 -13.11
CA HIS A 188 3.76 6.44 -12.29
C HIS A 188 3.56 5.69 -10.96
N LEU A 189 3.62 4.36 -10.95
CA LEU A 189 3.60 3.54 -9.73
C LEU A 189 4.78 3.88 -8.81
N ALA A 190 5.99 3.93 -9.36
CA ALA A 190 7.21 4.28 -8.63
C ALA A 190 7.09 5.66 -7.97
N GLN A 191 6.58 6.66 -8.69
CA GLN A 191 6.37 8.01 -8.17
C GLN A 191 5.26 8.08 -7.12
N LEU A 192 4.09 7.49 -7.38
CA LEU A 192 2.94 7.49 -6.47
C LEU A 192 3.31 6.86 -5.12
N PHE A 193 4.08 5.77 -5.16
CA PHE A 193 4.50 5.07 -3.95
C PHE A 193 5.81 5.59 -3.37
N GLY A 194 6.58 6.39 -4.10
CA GLY A 194 7.89 6.88 -3.66
C GLY A 194 8.92 5.76 -3.54
N VAL A 195 8.87 4.78 -4.43
CA VAL A 195 9.78 3.61 -4.48
C VAL A 195 10.48 3.56 -5.83
N ARG A 196 11.56 2.78 -5.97
CA ARG A 196 12.20 2.60 -7.26
C ARG A 196 11.39 1.62 -8.11
N ALA A 197 11.44 1.79 -9.43
CA ALA A 197 10.79 0.85 -10.34
C ALA A 197 11.36 -0.57 -10.21
N ASP A 198 12.67 -0.69 -9.96
CA ASP A 198 13.31 -1.98 -9.69
C ASP A 198 12.82 -2.65 -8.40
N ASP A 199 12.52 -1.88 -7.34
CA ASP A 199 11.93 -2.43 -6.12
C ASP A 199 10.54 -3.04 -6.38
N ILE A 200 9.78 -2.49 -7.34
CA ILE A 200 8.48 -3.04 -7.74
C ILE A 200 8.68 -4.34 -8.53
N LEU A 201 9.60 -4.35 -9.50
CA LEU A 201 9.81 -5.49 -10.39
C LEU A 201 10.53 -6.67 -9.73
N PHE A 202 11.59 -6.40 -8.98
CA PHE A 202 12.52 -7.43 -8.46
C PHE A 202 12.53 -7.52 -6.94
N GLY A 203 12.00 -6.51 -6.24
CA GLY A 203 12.02 -6.44 -4.79
C GLY A 203 13.30 -5.78 -4.28
N ALA A 204 13.31 -5.41 -2.99
CA ALA A 204 14.40 -4.65 -2.35
C ALA A 204 15.71 -5.46 -2.15
N GLY A 205 15.97 -6.49 -2.96
CA GLY A 205 17.02 -7.50 -2.75
C GLY A 205 18.14 -7.56 -3.80
N GLU A 206 18.06 -6.85 -4.92
CA GLU A 206 19.07 -6.96 -6.00
C GLU A 206 19.47 -5.60 -6.59
N SER A 207 19.90 -4.67 -5.74
CA SER A 207 20.70 -3.50 -6.16
C SER A 207 21.97 -3.35 -5.33
N ALA A 208 22.66 -4.46 -5.04
CA ALA A 208 24.08 -4.45 -4.71
C ALA A 208 24.88 -4.72 -6.00
N GLY A 209 24.87 -3.77 -6.91
CA GLY A 209 25.50 -3.94 -8.22
C GLY A 209 25.39 -2.71 -9.09
N SER A 210 25.66 -1.52 -8.55
CA SER A 210 26.07 -0.41 -9.42
C SER A 210 27.42 -0.81 -10.00
N PRO A 211 27.59 -1.02 -11.32
CA PRO A 211 28.92 -1.06 -11.88
C PRO A 211 29.48 0.34 -11.66
N ALA A 212 30.45 0.44 -10.76
CA ALA A 212 31.28 1.61 -10.61
C ALA A 212 31.65 2.09 -12.03
N ARG A 213 31.25 3.31 -12.38
CA ARG A 213 31.64 3.94 -13.64
C ARG A 213 33.17 3.78 -13.76
N PRO A 214 33.70 3.12 -14.80
CA PRO A 214 35.14 3.05 -14.98
C PRO A 214 35.65 4.49 -15.10
N GLY A 215 36.58 4.82 -14.22
CA GLY A 215 37.11 6.17 -14.04
C GLY A 215 37.52 6.80 -15.37
N SER A 216 37.22 8.09 -15.48
CA SER A 216 37.80 8.98 -16.47
C SER A 216 39.30 8.75 -16.53
N ARG A 217 39.78 8.14 -17.61
CA ARG A 217 41.20 8.11 -17.95
C ARG A 217 41.62 9.56 -18.19
N ALA A 218 42.22 10.18 -17.19
CA ALA A 218 43.07 11.33 -17.38
C ALA A 218 44.14 10.93 -18.42
N GLN A 219 44.09 11.56 -19.59
CA GLN A 219 45.19 11.51 -20.54
C GLN A 219 46.15 12.64 -20.19
N ALA A 220 47.42 12.27 -20.20
CA ALA A 220 48.61 13.06 -19.93
C ALA A 220 48.80 14.22 -20.90
#